data_AF-A0A3M1PXZ5-F1
#
_entry.id   AF-A0A3M1PXZ5-F1
#
_cell.length_a   1.000
_cell.length_b   1.000
_cell.length_c   1.000
_cell.angle_alpha   90.00
_cell.angle_beta   90.00
_cell.angle_gamma   90.00
#
_symmetry.space_group_name_H-M   'P 1'
#
loop_
_entity.id
_entity.type
_entity.pdbx_description
1 polymer ?
#
loop_
_entity_poly.entity_id
_entity_poly.type
_entity_poly.pdbx_seq_one_letter_code
_entity_poly.pdbx_strand_id
1 'polypeptide(L)'
;MLALGNTLLRDDGVGQAIAERIADDVARLGGRAELLDGGTQGMALLGRLEGRAAVLMLDAVARGAPPGSVHLLDGRELLDSPRPRGTT
;
A
#
# COMPACT_ATOMS: atom_id res chain seq x y z
N MET A 1 8.38 -3.09 -0.19
CA MET A 1 7.05 -2.82 0.39
C MET A 1 6.73 -1.38 0.10
N LEU A 2 5.53 -1.09 -0.39
CA LEU A 2 5.11 0.22 -0.83
C LEU A 2 3.92 0.68 0.02
N ALA A 3 4.13 1.71 0.83
CA ALA A 3 3.07 2.36 1.58
C ALA A 3 2.37 3.38 0.71
N LEU A 4 1.04 3.31 0.67
CA LEU A 4 0.18 4.20 -0.11
C LEU A 4 -0.81 4.90 0.83
N GLY A 5 -1.44 5.93 0.27
CA GLY A 5 -2.53 6.67 0.89
C GLY A 5 -2.12 8.05 1.40
N ASN A 6 -3.11 8.82 1.84
CA ASN A 6 -2.94 10.19 2.31
C ASN A 6 -3.08 10.28 3.83
N THR A 7 -1.98 10.59 4.51
CA THR A 7 -1.96 10.75 5.98
C THR A 7 -2.84 11.89 6.50
N LEU A 8 -3.24 12.82 5.63
CA LEU A 8 -4.18 13.89 5.97
C LEU A 8 -5.65 13.41 5.96
N LEU A 9 -5.94 12.24 5.40
CA LEU A 9 -7.30 11.71 5.19
C LEU A 9 -7.63 10.52 6.10
N ARG A 10 -7.58 10.73 7.43
CA ARG A 10 -7.99 9.74 8.46
C ARG A 10 -7.42 8.34 8.18
N ASP A 11 -8.29 7.39 7.83
CA ASP A 11 -7.95 5.97 7.66
C ASP A 11 -7.16 5.71 6.37
N ASP A 12 -7.19 6.64 5.42
CA ASP A 12 -6.40 6.55 4.17
C ASP A 12 -4.89 6.55 4.47
N GLY A 13 -4.46 7.12 5.60
CA GLY A 13 -3.07 7.12 6.04
C GLY A 13 -2.56 5.79 6.61
N VAL A 14 -3.39 4.73 6.66
CA VAL A 14 -3.04 3.47 7.33
C VAL A 14 -1.81 2.79 6.73
N GLY A 15 -1.61 2.90 5.41
CA GLY A 15 -0.45 2.32 4.72
C GLY A 15 0.87 2.86 5.29
N GLN A 16 0.95 4.17 5.51
CA GLN A 16 2.10 4.82 6.12
C GLN A 16 2.27 4.43 7.60
N ALA A 17 1.18 4.40 8.36
CA ALA A 17 1.22 4.00 9.77
C ALA A 17 1.74 2.56 9.94
N ILE A 18 1.36 1.64 9.04
CA ILE A 18 1.90 0.27 9.02
C ILE A 18 3.40 0.29 8.72
N ALA A 19 3.82 1.04 7.70
CA ALA A 19 5.23 1.14 7.31
C ALA A 19 6.12 1.66 8.44
N GLU A 20 5.69 2.71 9.14
CA GLU A 20 6.38 3.24 10.32
C GLU A 20 6.51 2.18 11.41
N ARG A 21 5.44 1.40 11.65
CA ARG A 21 5.41 0.38 12.70
C ARG A 21 6.35 -0.80 12.41
N ILE A 22 6.53 -1.18 11.15
CA ILE A 22 7.35 -2.33 10.75
C ILE A 22 8.75 -1.94 10.25
N ALA A 23 9.11 -0.66 10.29
CA ALA A 23 10.37 -0.16 9.74
C ALA A 23 11.60 -0.90 10.30
N ASP A 24 11.64 -1.10 11.62
CA ASP A 24 12.72 -1.82 12.28
C ASP A 24 12.77 -3.31 11.90
N ASP A 25 11.61 -3.94 11.71
CA ASP A 25 11.52 -5.33 11.26
C ASP A 25 12.07 -5.48 9.84
N VAL A 26 11.73 -4.53 8.95
CA VAL A 26 12.23 -4.52 7.57
C VAL A 26 13.73 -4.25 7.54
N ALA A 27 14.25 -3.33 8.36
CA ALA A 27 15.68 -3.06 8.46
C ALA A 27 16.46 -4.31 8.88
N ARG A 28 15.91 -5.13 9.78
CA ARG A 28 16.49 -6.42 10.20
C ARG A 28 16.55 -7.47 9.08
N LEU A 29 15.82 -7.30 7.97
CA LEU A 29 15.88 -8.23 6.84
C LEU A 29 17.17 -8.12 6.01
N GLY A 30 18.04 -7.13 6.30
CA GLY A 30 19.37 -7.04 5.70
C GLY A 30 19.35 -6.79 4.20
N GLY A 31 18.48 -5.88 3.74
CA GLY A 31 18.37 -5.49 2.33
C GLY A 31 17.53 -6.42 1.46
N ARG A 32 17.02 -7.54 2.00
CA ARG A 32 16.09 -8.44 1.28
C ARG A 32 14.74 -7.78 0.98
N ALA A 33 14.39 -6.75 1.74
CA ALA A 33 13.22 -5.92 1.52
C ALA A 33 13.57 -4.47 1.86
N GLU A 34 12.82 -3.56 1.26
CA GLU A 34 12.85 -2.13 1.56
C GLU A 34 11.43 -1.61 1.76
N LEU A 35 11.30 -0.49 2.47
CA LEU A 35 10.08 0.28 2.56
C LEU A 35 10.21 1.51 1.67
N LEU A 36 9.21 1.72 0.82
CA LEU A 36 9.01 2.96 0.06
C LEU A 36 7.76 3.65 0.55
N ASP A 37 7.89 4.93 0.83
CA ASP A 37 6.77 5.86 0.87
C ASP A 37 6.37 6.17 -0.57
N GLY A 38 5.15 5.77 -0.93
CA GLY A 38 4.53 6.09 -2.20
C GLY A 38 3.41 7.10 -2.12
N GLY A 39 2.96 7.47 -0.92
CA GLY A 39 1.81 8.35 -0.67
C GLY A 39 0.71 8.21 -1.72
N THR A 40 0.48 9.29 -2.47
CA THR A 40 -0.50 9.36 -3.57
C THR A 40 0.13 9.41 -4.97
N GLN A 41 1.40 9.00 -5.11
CA GLN A 41 2.23 9.26 -6.30
C GLN A 41 1.90 8.39 -7.53
N GLY A 42 1.10 7.33 -7.37
CA GLY A 42 0.55 6.53 -8.47
C GLY A 42 1.59 6.11 -9.51
N MET A 43 1.45 6.59 -10.76
CA MET A 43 2.30 6.22 -11.90
C MET A 43 3.77 6.62 -11.73
N ALA A 44 4.07 7.67 -10.94
CA ALA A 44 5.44 8.11 -10.70
C ALA A 44 6.30 7.06 -9.97
N LEU A 45 5.66 6.04 -9.38
CA LEU A 45 6.33 4.96 -8.67
C LEU A 45 6.84 3.86 -9.58
N LEU A 46 6.44 3.79 -10.85
CA LEU A 46 6.80 2.68 -11.75
C LEU A 46 8.31 2.44 -11.84
N GLY A 47 9.10 3.50 -12.01
CA GLY A 47 10.57 3.37 -12.08
C GLY A 47 11.20 2.89 -10.76
N ARG A 48 10.50 3.03 -9.63
CA ARG A 48 10.95 2.54 -8.32
C ARG A 48 10.62 1.05 -8.12
N LEU A 49 9.62 0.55 -8.85
CA LEU A 49 9.19 -0.85 -8.82
C LEU A 49 9.93 -1.72 -9.85
N GLU A 50 10.57 -1.10 -10.85
CA GLU A 50 11.34 -1.80 -11.86
C GLU A 50 12.46 -2.66 -11.24
N GLY A 51 12.61 -3.89 -11.74
CA GLY A 51 13.62 -4.85 -11.26
C GLY A 51 13.30 -5.52 -9.91
N ARG A 52 12.17 -5.22 -9.27
CA ARG A 52 11.73 -5.89 -8.03
C ARG A 52 11.17 -7.28 -8.34
N ALA A 53 11.58 -8.29 -7.58
CA ALA A 53 11.02 -9.64 -7.69
C ALA A 53 9.56 -9.72 -7.21
N ALA A 54 9.18 -8.90 -6.24
CA ALA A 54 7.83 -8.82 -5.70
C ALA A 54 7.56 -7.43 -5.09
N VAL A 55 6.29 -7.04 -5.07
CA VAL A 55 5.82 -5.80 -4.45
C VAL A 55 4.68 -6.14 -3.50
N LEU A 56 4.82 -5.73 -2.24
CA LEU A 56 3.74 -5.74 -1.26
C LEU A 56 3.24 -4.30 -1.10
N MET A 57 1.97 -4.07 -1.38
CA MET A 57 1.30 -2.78 -1.21
C MET A 57 0.60 -2.73 0.15
N LEU A 58 0.74 -1.61 0.85
CA LEU A 58 0.10 -1.33 2.13
C LEU A 58 -0.81 -0.12 1.91
N ASP A 59 -2.12 -0.33 1.91
CA ASP A 59 -3.09 0.71 1.54
C ASP A 59 -4.44 0.50 2.25
N ALA A 60 -5.20 1.59 2.39
CA ALA A 60 -6.60 1.54 2.79
C ALA A 60 -7.46 1.21 1.56
N VAL A 61 -8.38 0.24 1.68
CA VAL A 61 -9.26 -0.13 0.57
C VAL A 61 -10.73 -0.16 0.99
N ALA A 62 -11.60 0.44 0.18
CA ALA A 62 -13.04 0.42 0.38
C ALA A 62 -13.66 -0.83 -0.28
N ARG A 63 -13.88 -1.89 0.50
CA ARG A 63 -14.39 -3.19 0.01
C ARG A 63 -15.77 -3.58 0.56
N GLY A 64 -16.46 -2.66 1.24
CA GLY A 64 -17.78 -2.93 1.84
C GLY A 64 -17.77 -3.91 3.02
N ALA A 65 -16.58 -4.21 3.56
CA ALA A 65 -16.40 -5.02 4.76
C ALA A 65 -16.47 -4.13 6.03
N PRO A 66 -16.63 -4.72 7.23
CA PRO A 66 -16.58 -3.97 8.48
C PRO A 66 -15.27 -3.16 8.62
N PRO A 67 -15.30 -1.95 9.24
CA PRO A 67 -14.10 -1.15 9.48
C PRO A 67 -13.00 -1.95 10.20
N GLY A 68 -11.75 -1.79 9.75
CA GLY A 68 -10.59 -2.53 10.29
C GLY A 68 -10.42 -3.95 9.74
N SER A 69 -11.27 -4.39 8.80
CA SER A 69 -11.06 -5.68 8.12
C SER A 69 -9.75 -5.67 7.31
N VAL A 70 -8.93 -6.71 7.49
CA VAL A 70 -7.67 -6.90 6.76
C VAL A 70 -7.90 -7.84 5.58
N HIS A 71 -7.48 -7.42 4.40
CA HIS A 71 -7.56 -8.21 3.17
C HIS A 71 -6.17 -8.44 2.61
N LEU A 72 -5.85 -9.69 2.26
CA LEU A 72 -4.70 -10.01 1.42
C LEU A 72 -5.22 -10.24 0.01
N LEU A 73 -4.82 -9.37 -0.91
CA LEU A 73 -5.27 -9.41 -2.30
C LEU A 73 -4.10 -9.82 -3.18
N ASP A 74 -4.33 -10.77 -4.08
CA ASP A 74 -3.40 -10.99 -5.19
C ASP A 74 -3.56 -9.89 -6.26
N GLY A 75 -2.57 -9.77 -7.15
CA GLY A 75 -2.58 -8.71 -8.17
C GLY A 75 -3.77 -8.79 -9.13
N ARG A 76 -4.37 -9.96 -9.34
CA ARG A 76 -5.56 -10.12 -10.20
C ARG A 76 -6.81 -9.64 -9.47
N GLU A 77 -6.98 -10.01 -8.20
CA GLU A 77 -8.08 -9.54 -7.35
C GLU A 77 -8.06 -8.02 -7.15
N LEU A 78 -6.88 -7.40 -7.19
CA LEU A 78 -6.75 -5.95 -7.19
C LEU A 78 -7.27 -5.33 -8.49
N LEU A 79 -6.94 -5.90 -9.65
CA LEU A 79 -7.37 -5.40 -10.96
C LEU A 79 -8.87 -5.60 -11.21
N ASP A 80 -9.45 -6.66 -10.66
CA ASP A 80 -10.87 -6.97 -10.75
C ASP A 80 -11.73 -6.15 -9.77
N SER A 81 -11.11 -5.30 -8.96
CA SER A 81 -11.82 -4.44 -8.01
C SER A 81 -12.63 -3.37 -8.75
N PRO A 82 -13.90 -3.14 -8.36
CA PRO A 82 -14.69 -2.06 -8.92
C PRO A 82 -13.96 -0.73 -8.71
N ARG A 83 -13.79 0.06 -9.78
CA ARG A 83 -13.14 1.37 -9.67
C ARG A 83 -13.85 2.20 -8.59
N PRO A 84 -13.11 2.91 -7.73
CA PRO A 84 -13.73 3.80 -6.76
C PRO A 84 -14.64 4.76 -7.53
N ARG A 85 -15.91 4.84 -7.12
CA ARG A 85 -16.86 5.80 -7.69
C ARG A 85 -16.31 7.18 -7.40
N GLY A 86 -15.98 7.94 -8.44
CA GLY A 86 -15.57 9.33 -8.28
C GLY A 86 -16.65 10.08 -7.52
N THR A 87 -16.28 10.67 -6.39
CA THR A 87 -17.13 11.61 -5.68
C THR A 87 -17.26 12.85 -6.56
N THR A 88 -18.46 13.05 -7.13
CA THR A 88 -18.89 14.35 -7.67
C THR A 88 -19.11 15.32 -6.51
#